data_AF-A0A7C7RMR4-F1
#
_entry.id   AF-A0A7C7RMR4-F1
#
_cell.length_a   1.000
_cell.length_b   1.000
_cell.length_c   1.000
_cell.angle_alpha   90.00
_cell.angle_beta   90.00
_cell.angle_gamma   90.00
#
_symmetry.space_group_name_H-M   'P 1'
#
loop_
_entity.id
_entity.type
_entity.pdbx_description
1 polymer ?
#
loop_
_entity_poly.entity_id
_entity_poly.type
_entity_poly.pdbx_seq_one_letter_code
_entity_poly.pdbx_strand_id
1 'polypeptide(L)'
;MQSYFKKWSVVLIILCVLISGCGTATPKPPISISIPSLKKNYPILIDEAQKWNSDAYLAAVKINLYPNIRHDAINAKFYSHSENEHSVSVYLAWDGTISSEVFSYKNSVYHHEPIELDELKID
;
A
#
# COMPACT_ATOMS: atom_id res chain seq x y z
N MET A 1 -41.62 -9.40 -59.48
CA MET A 1 -41.07 -9.73 -58.14
C MET A 1 -39.73 -9.00 -57.92
N GLN A 2 -39.72 -7.67 -57.78
CA GLN A 2 -38.46 -6.90 -57.60
C GLN A 2 -38.53 -5.84 -56.48
N SER A 3 -39.67 -5.71 -55.79
CA SER A 3 -39.90 -4.61 -54.84
C SER A 3 -39.58 -4.98 -53.38
N TYR A 4 -39.42 -6.27 -53.06
CA TYR A 4 -39.21 -6.71 -51.67
C TYR A 4 -37.76 -6.61 -51.22
N PHE A 5 -36.76 -6.76 -52.11
CA PHE A 5 -35.34 -6.72 -51.73
C PHE A 5 -34.88 -5.36 -51.20
N LYS A 6 -35.52 -4.26 -51.61
CA LYS A 6 -35.11 -2.90 -51.24
C LYS A 6 -35.43 -2.56 -49.79
N LYS A 7 -36.49 -3.16 -49.21
CA LYS A 7 -36.92 -2.88 -47.82
C LYS A 7 -36.00 -3.52 -46.77
N TRP A 8 -35.41 -4.67 -47.06
CA TRP A 8 -34.50 -5.36 -46.14
C TRP A 8 -33.14 -4.67 -46.03
N SER A 9 -32.69 -3.99 -47.09
CA SER A 9 -31.42 -3.27 -47.11
C SER A 9 -31.41 -2.06 -46.17
N VAL A 10 -32.56 -1.36 -46.03
CA VAL A 10 -32.68 -0.18 -45.17
C VAL A 10 -32.65 -0.57 -43.68
N VAL A 11 -33.27 -1.69 -43.33
CA VAL A 11 -33.30 -2.20 -41.94
C VAL A 11 -31.90 -2.61 -41.48
N LEU A 12 -31.12 -3.23 -42.36
CA LEU A 12 -29.73 -3.63 -42.08
C LEU A 12 -28.80 -2.43 -41.84
N ILE A 13 -28.98 -1.34 -42.61
CA ILE A 13 -28.18 -0.12 -42.46
C ILE A 13 -28.49 0.59 -41.14
N ILE A 14 -29.76 0.65 -40.73
CA ILE A 14 -30.17 1.26 -39.45
C ILE A 14 -29.60 0.44 -38.26
N LEU A 15 -29.56 -0.88 -38.38
CA LEU A 15 -28.98 -1.74 -37.35
C LEU A 15 -27.47 -1.49 -37.16
N CYS A 16 -26.72 -1.28 -38.25
CA CYS A 16 -25.29 -0.98 -38.19
C CYS A 16 -24.97 0.38 -37.56
N VAL A 17 -25.82 1.40 -37.72
CA VAL A 17 -25.60 2.73 -37.13
C VAL A 17 -25.79 2.72 -35.60
N LEU A 18 -26.60 1.81 -35.06
CA LEU A 18 -26.84 1.70 -33.62
C LEU A 18 -25.69 1.01 -32.85
N ILE A 19 -24.80 0.29 -33.52
CA ILE A 19 -23.66 -0.41 -32.88
C ILE A 19 -22.39 0.45 -32.85
N SER A 20 -22.32 1.51 -33.65
CA SER A 20 -21.22 2.49 -33.62
C SER A 20 -21.26 3.46 -32.44
N GLY A 21 -22.28 3.38 -31.58
CA GLY A 21 -22.31 4.02 -30.27
C GLY A 21 -21.40 3.31 -29.26
N CYS A 22 -20.17 2.97 -29.66
CA CYS A 22 -19.11 2.58 -28.74
C CYS A 22 -18.71 3.84 -27.98
N GLY A 23 -19.47 4.14 -26.91
CA GLY A 23 -19.11 5.17 -25.96
C GLY A 23 -17.68 4.90 -25.54
N THR A 24 -16.79 5.85 -25.82
CA THR A 24 -15.43 5.84 -25.30
C THR A 24 -15.54 5.80 -23.79
N ALA A 25 -15.49 4.59 -23.22
CA ALA A 25 -15.44 4.39 -21.80
C ALA A 25 -14.08 4.94 -21.37
N THR A 26 -14.04 6.23 -21.05
CA THR A 26 -12.87 6.88 -20.48
C THR A 26 -12.51 6.05 -19.25
N PRO A 27 -11.31 5.46 -19.17
CA PRO A 27 -10.93 4.70 -17.99
C PRO A 27 -11.09 5.62 -16.79
N LYS A 28 -11.77 5.13 -15.74
CA LYS A 28 -11.90 5.89 -14.50
C LYS A 28 -10.50 6.32 -14.07
N PRO A 29 -10.31 7.60 -13.66
CA PRO A 29 -9.03 8.02 -13.13
C PRO A 29 -8.60 7.06 -12.02
N PRO A 30 -7.30 6.77 -11.89
CA PRO A 30 -6.82 5.92 -10.81
C PRO A 30 -7.35 6.46 -9.48
N ILE A 31 -7.87 5.57 -8.65
CA ILE A 31 -8.29 5.89 -7.29
C ILE A 31 -7.10 6.59 -6.63
N SER A 32 -7.28 7.85 -6.22
CA SER A 32 -6.24 8.58 -5.50
C SER A 32 -6.04 7.90 -4.16
N ILE A 33 -4.95 7.14 -4.01
CA ILE A 33 -4.60 6.49 -2.76
C ILE A 33 -3.70 7.45 -2.00
N SER A 34 -4.14 7.87 -0.82
CA SER A 34 -3.32 8.64 0.10
C SER A 34 -2.35 7.70 0.79
N ILE A 35 -1.05 7.83 0.50
CA ILE A 35 0.00 7.07 1.20
C ILE A 35 0.17 7.67 2.60
N PRO A 36 0.14 6.87 3.69
CA PRO A 36 0.40 7.37 5.02
C PRO A 36 1.85 7.85 5.16
N SER A 37 2.02 9.10 5.59
CA SER A 37 3.32 9.69 5.91
C SER A 37 4.00 8.94 7.07
N LEU A 38 5.22 8.46 6.86
CA LEU A 38 6.02 7.86 7.92
C LEU A 38 6.35 8.90 8.99
N LYS A 39 6.73 10.12 8.60
CA LYS A 39 7.08 11.18 9.57
C LYS A 39 5.91 11.50 10.50
N LYS A 40 4.68 11.53 9.97
CA LYS A 40 3.47 11.77 10.76
C LYS A 40 3.15 10.60 11.71
N ASN A 41 3.39 9.36 11.29
CA ASN A 41 3.02 8.17 12.06
C ASN A 41 4.15 7.66 12.98
N TYR A 42 5.40 8.11 12.78
CA TYR A 42 6.56 7.66 13.55
C TYR A 42 6.36 7.73 15.07
N PRO A 43 5.81 8.80 15.67
CA PRO A 43 5.61 8.86 17.13
C PRO A 43 4.75 7.71 17.67
N ILE A 44 3.77 7.24 16.90
CA ILE A 44 2.89 6.15 17.32
C ILE A 44 3.58 4.80 17.11
N LEU A 45 4.36 4.67 16.02
CA LEU A 45 5.13 3.46 15.74
C LEU A 45 6.23 3.22 16.78
N ILE A 46 6.96 4.27 17.16
CA ILE A 46 8.00 4.18 18.19
C ILE A 46 7.41 3.94 19.58
N ASP A 47 6.28 4.57 19.93
CA ASP A 47 5.59 4.31 21.20
C ASP A 47 5.16 2.84 21.31
N GLU A 48 4.60 2.28 20.24
CA GLU A 48 4.25 0.86 20.20
C GLU A 48 5.48 -0.05 20.33
N ALA A 49 6.59 0.27 19.65
CA ALA A 49 7.84 -0.47 19.79
C ALA A 49 8.43 -0.37 21.20
N GLN A 50 8.28 0.79 21.86
CA GLN A 50 8.80 1.04 23.20
C GLN A 50 8.02 0.30 24.31
N LYS A 51 6.80 -0.17 24.02
CA LYS A 51 6.08 -1.11 24.91
C LYS A 51 6.78 -2.45 24.99
N TRP A 52 7.50 -2.86 23.93
CA TRP A 52 8.33 -4.07 23.94
C TRP A 52 9.66 -3.81 24.64
N ASN A 53 10.40 -2.75 24.25
CA ASN A 53 11.63 -2.36 24.93
C ASN A 53 11.88 -0.84 24.87
N SER A 54 12.23 -0.21 25.99
CA SER A 54 12.29 1.25 26.12
C SER A 54 13.39 1.91 25.28
N ASP A 55 14.44 1.18 24.92
CA ASP A 55 15.54 1.63 24.07
C ASP A 55 15.36 1.23 22.59
N ALA A 56 14.14 0.85 22.19
CA ALA A 56 13.82 0.52 20.82
C ALA A 56 14.13 1.71 19.88
N TYR A 57 14.71 1.42 18.72
CA TYR A 57 15.04 2.40 17.68
C TYR A 57 14.72 1.83 16.29
N LEU A 58 14.35 2.71 15.36
CA LEU A 58 13.98 2.32 14.01
C LEU A 58 15.21 1.84 13.22
N ALA A 59 15.17 0.58 12.79
CA ALA A 59 16.25 -0.06 12.05
C ALA A 59 15.94 -0.22 10.55
N ALA A 60 14.67 -0.42 10.21
CA ALA A 60 14.22 -0.51 8.82
C ALA A 60 12.74 -0.14 8.71
N VAL A 61 12.34 0.33 7.54
CA VAL A 61 10.94 0.62 7.25
C VAL A 61 10.60 0.25 5.81
N LYS A 62 9.38 -0.25 5.63
CA LYS A 62 8.79 -0.55 4.33
C LYS A 62 7.43 0.11 4.24
N ILE A 63 7.26 0.95 3.23
CA ILE A 63 5.97 1.59 2.90
C ILE A 63 5.38 0.84 1.71
N ASN A 64 4.17 0.33 1.84
CA ASN A 64 3.46 -0.33 0.76
C ASN A 64 2.63 0.72 -0.02
N LEU A 65 2.67 0.65 -1.35
CA LEU A 65 1.96 1.59 -2.23
C LEU A 65 0.63 1.03 -2.75
N TYR A 66 0.36 -0.26 -2.50
CA TYR A 66 -0.75 -1.01 -3.09
C TYR A 66 -1.64 -1.65 -2.01
N PRO A 67 -2.72 -0.97 -1.57
CA PRO A 67 -3.59 -1.45 -0.48
C PRO A 67 -4.28 -2.78 -0.78
N ASN A 68 -4.48 -3.11 -2.06
CA ASN A 68 -5.18 -4.32 -2.47
C ASN A 68 -4.31 -5.60 -2.37
N ILE A 69 -2.99 -5.46 -2.19
CA ILE A 69 -2.06 -6.59 -2.15
C ILE A 69 -1.61 -6.88 -0.71
N ARG A 70 -1.52 -5.84 0.12
CA ARG A 70 -1.02 -5.91 1.50
C ARG A 70 -1.89 -5.07 2.42
N HIS A 71 -2.25 -5.66 3.56
CA HIS A 71 -3.08 -5.00 4.58
C HIS A 71 -2.31 -3.91 5.35
N ASP A 72 -0.99 -4.06 5.49
CA ASP A 72 -0.11 -3.07 6.08
C ASP A 72 0.18 -1.95 5.08
N ALA A 73 0.03 -0.70 5.50
CA ALA A 73 0.51 0.49 4.80
C ALA A 73 1.98 0.76 5.13
N ILE A 74 2.36 0.64 6.41
CA ILE A 74 3.74 0.77 6.88
C ILE A 74 4.10 -0.47 7.71
N ASN A 75 5.27 -1.03 7.46
CA ASN A 75 5.92 -2.02 8.31
C ASN A 75 7.26 -1.43 8.77
N ALA A 76 7.37 -1.13 10.06
CA ALA A 76 8.54 -0.54 10.68
C ALA A 76 9.19 -1.56 11.62
N LYS A 77 10.45 -1.87 11.39
CA LYS A 77 11.24 -2.80 12.18
C LYS A 77 12.11 -2.05 13.17
N PHE A 78 12.03 -2.41 14.44
CA PHE A 78 12.77 -1.80 15.53
C PHE A 78 13.71 -2.81 16.18
N TYR A 79 14.91 -2.33 16.52
CA TYR A 79 15.92 -3.04 17.31
C TYR A 79 16.10 -2.35 18.66
N SER A 80 16.79 -3.00 19.58
CA SER A 80 17.08 -2.51 20.92
C SER A 80 18.55 -2.75 21.23
N HIS A 81 19.24 -1.81 21.87
CA HIS A 81 20.65 -2.00 22.22
C HIS A 81 20.84 -2.99 23.37
N SER A 82 19.81 -3.14 24.21
CA SER A 82 19.78 -4.07 25.34
C SER A 82 19.33 -5.48 24.96
N GLU A 83 18.73 -5.65 23.77
CA GLU A 83 18.19 -6.92 23.31
C GLU A 83 18.78 -7.33 21.96
N ASN A 84 19.68 -8.31 22.01
CA ASN A 84 20.49 -8.69 20.86
C ASN A 84 19.90 -9.84 20.07
N GLU A 85 18.89 -10.56 20.58
CA GLU A 85 18.35 -11.76 19.92
C GLU A 85 16.91 -11.56 19.47
N HIS A 86 16.33 -10.39 19.73
CA HIS A 86 14.95 -10.10 19.38
C HIS A 86 14.82 -8.77 18.63
N SER A 87 13.76 -8.66 17.83
CA SER A 87 13.33 -7.41 17.22
C SER A 87 11.82 -7.33 17.25
N VAL A 88 11.26 -6.12 17.25
CA VAL A 88 9.82 -5.93 17.05
C VAL A 88 9.55 -5.33 15.68
N SER A 89 8.58 -5.87 14.96
CA SER A 89 8.01 -5.21 13.79
C SER A 89 6.67 -4.60 14.19
N VAL A 90 6.47 -3.33 13.88
CA VAL A 90 5.22 -2.60 14.08
C VAL A 90 4.58 -2.35 12.73
N TYR A 91 3.33 -2.78 12.59
CA TYR A 91 2.55 -2.68 11.37
C TYR A 91 1.44 -1.65 11.55
N LEU A 92 1.38 -0.67 10.65
CA LEU A 92 0.26 0.25 10.51
C LEU A 92 -0.56 -0.16 9.28
N ALA A 93 -1.81 -0.55 9.48
CA ALA A 93 -2.73 -0.89 8.41
C ALA A 93 -3.29 0.36 7.70
N TRP A 94 -3.85 0.17 6.50
CA TRP A 94 -4.49 1.25 5.72
C TRP A 94 -5.72 1.85 6.39
N ASP A 95 -6.35 1.13 7.31
CA ASP A 95 -7.47 1.61 8.13
C ASP A 95 -7.01 2.33 9.42
N GLY A 96 -5.69 2.44 9.64
CA GLY A 96 -5.09 3.06 10.82
C GLY A 96 -4.90 2.12 12.01
N THR A 97 -5.27 0.84 11.90
CA THR A 97 -5.03 -0.17 12.95
C THR A 97 -3.53 -0.41 13.11
N ILE A 98 -3.07 -0.52 14.37
CA ILE A 98 -1.68 -0.81 14.70
C ILE A 98 -1.60 -2.21 15.32
N SER A 99 -0.56 -2.95 14.93
CA SER A 99 -0.22 -4.24 15.53
C SER A 99 1.30 -4.39 15.60
N SER A 100 1.77 -5.27 16.48
CA SER A 100 3.20 -5.52 16.69
C SER A 100 3.47 -7.02 16.78
N GLU A 101 4.64 -7.44 16.30
CA GLU A 101 5.10 -8.83 16.33
C GLU A 101 6.57 -8.87 16.72
N VAL A 102 6.88 -9.68 17.74
CA VAL A 102 8.26 -9.89 18.21
C VAL A 102 8.85 -11.09 17.50
N PHE A 103 10.06 -10.92 16.97
CA PHE A 103 10.80 -11.95 16.27
C PHE A 103 12.03 -12.32 17.08
N SER A 104 12.22 -13.61 17.34
CA SER A 104 13.44 -14.18 17.93
C SER A 104 14.40 -14.65 16.84
N TYR A 105 15.69 -14.44 17.04
CA TYR A 105 16.76 -14.86 16.15
C TYR A 105 17.71 -15.81 16.87
N LYS A 106 18.21 -16.81 16.14
CA LYS A 106 19.20 -17.76 16.67
C LYS A 106 20.59 -17.14 16.86
N ASN A 107 20.89 -16.08 16.11
CA ASN A 107 22.15 -15.35 16.15
C ASN A 107 21.82 -13.90 16.51
N SER A 108 22.79 -13.20 17.12
CA SER A 108 22.62 -11.79 17.45
C SER A 108 22.25 -10.96 16.22
N VAL A 109 21.24 -10.11 16.40
CA VAL A 109 20.81 -9.10 15.44
C VAL A 109 21.98 -8.18 15.18
N TYR A 110 22.26 -7.94 13.90
CA TYR A 110 23.28 -6.96 13.53
C TYR A 110 22.68 -5.55 13.71
N HIS A 111 23.19 -4.81 14.69
CA HIS A 111 22.76 -3.45 14.97
C HIS A 111 23.35 -2.52 13.92
N HIS A 112 22.48 -1.97 13.07
CA HIS A 112 22.81 -0.82 12.24
C HIS A 112 22.58 0.48 13.02
N GLU A 113 23.19 1.57 12.54
CA GLU A 113 22.92 2.90 13.08
C GLU A 113 21.41 3.22 12.99
N PRO A 114 20.84 3.88 14.01
CA PRO A 114 19.45 4.30 13.98
C PRO A 114 19.13 5.15 12.75
N ILE A 115 17.98 4.92 12.13
CA ILE A 115 17.52 5.78 11.04
C ILE A 115 17.00 7.08 11.64
N GLU A 116 17.68 8.20 11.34
CA GLU A 116 17.18 9.52 11.70
C GLU A 116 16.06 9.94 10.73
N LEU A 117 14.93 10.38 11.28
CA LEU A 117 13.75 10.78 10.50
C LEU A 117 14.03 11.90 9.50
N ASP A 118 14.97 12.79 9.81
CA ASP A 118 15.30 13.95 8.98
C ASP A 118 16.18 13.58 7.77
N GLU A 119 16.74 12.37 7.73
CA GLU A 119 17.50 11.84 6.60
C GLU A 119 16.61 11.15 5.54
N LEU A 120 15.34 10.91 5.85
CA LEU A 120 14.41 10.28 4.94
C LEU A 120 14.07 11.22 3.77
N LYS A 121 14.53 10.84 2.59
CA LYS A 121 14.30 11.61 1.34
C LYS A 121 12.90 11.47 0.77
N ILE A 122 12.12 10.50 1.25
CA ILE A 122 10.80 10.17 0.73
C ILE A 122 9.85 9.99 1.91
N ASP A 123 8.71 10.66 1.82
CA ASP A 123 7.54 10.50 2.68
C ASP A 123 6.32 10.21 1.80
#